data_AF-A0A939LQW6-F1
#
_entry.id   AF-A0A939LQW6-F1
#
_cell.length_a   1.000
_cell.length_b   1.000
_cell.length_c   1.000
_cell.angle_alpha   90.00
_cell.angle_beta   90.00
_cell.angle_gamma   90.00
#
_symmetry.space_group_name_H-M   'P 1'
#
loop_
_entity.id
_entity.type
_entity.pdbx_description
1 polymer ?
#
loop_
_entity_poly.entity_id
_entity_poly.type
_entity_poly.pdbx_seq_one_letter_code
_entity_poly.pdbx_strand_id
1 'polypeptide(L)'
;MRWRRRAAEREKRKAPPPAPPPDPFAVLRLQLRLGALAAQLRALDADPHPWARGRRQLAVQAAYDALLAEACRLADVEIAESAEGGSSLREAGLPVDEAERFREELALTERGWSW
;
A
#
# COMPACT_ATOMS: atom_id res chain seq x y z
N MET A 1 28.00 -35.84 -23.76
CA MET A 1 27.22 -34.58 -23.82
C MET A 1 26.61 -34.20 -22.46
N ARG A 2 27.42 -33.91 -21.42
CA ARG A 2 26.95 -33.56 -20.05
C ARG A 2 27.19 -32.10 -19.65
N TRP A 3 27.86 -31.33 -20.51
CA TRP A 3 28.26 -29.94 -20.25
C TRP A 3 27.18 -28.92 -20.65
N ARG A 4 26.36 -29.24 -21.67
CA ARG A 4 25.28 -28.36 -22.15
C ARG A 4 24.06 -28.28 -21.20
N ARG A 5 23.71 -29.37 -20.49
CA ARG A 5 22.58 -29.35 -19.52
C ARG A 5 22.86 -28.47 -18.29
N ARG A 6 24.08 -28.53 -17.75
CA ARG A 6 24.48 -27.75 -16.56
C ARG A 6 24.58 -26.24 -16.80
N ALA A 7 24.88 -25.81 -18.03
CA ALA A 7 24.87 -24.39 -18.40
C ALA A 7 23.43 -23.85 -18.46
N ALA A 8 22.51 -24.59 -19.09
CA ALA A 8 21.10 -24.21 -19.19
C ALA A 8 20.38 -24.16 -17.82
N GLU A 9 20.77 -24.99 -16.86
CA GLU A 9 20.24 -24.93 -15.47
C GLU A 9 20.82 -23.77 -14.65
N ARG A 10 22.04 -23.31 -14.96
CA ARG A 10 22.62 -22.10 -14.35
C ARG A 10 22.01 -20.82 -14.91
N GLU A 11 21.71 -20.80 -16.21
CA GLU A 11 21.00 -19.71 -16.87
C GLU A 11 19.61 -19.50 -16.25
N LYS A 12 18.88 -20.59 -15.96
CA LYS A 12 17.53 -20.57 -15.36
C LYS A 12 17.49 -20.16 -13.88
N ARG A 13 18.65 -20.12 -13.19
CA ARG A 13 18.76 -19.76 -11.78
C ARG A 13 19.22 -18.32 -11.55
N LYS A 14 19.37 -17.54 -12.61
CA LYS A 14 19.69 -16.13 -12.46
C LYS A 14 18.42 -15.42 -11.98
N ALA A 15 18.32 -15.26 -10.65
CA ALA A 15 17.28 -14.46 -10.05
C ALA A 15 17.25 -13.10 -10.76
N PRO A 16 16.05 -12.57 -11.07
CA PRO A 16 15.96 -11.24 -11.66
C PRO A 16 16.70 -10.23 -10.77
N PRO A 17 17.35 -9.22 -11.36
CA PRO A 17 17.99 -8.17 -10.59
C PRO A 17 16.94 -7.53 -9.66
N PRO A 18 17.36 -7.06 -8.46
CA PRO A 18 16.44 -6.38 -7.55
C PRO A 18 15.79 -5.19 -8.27
N ALA A 19 14.50 -4.98 -7.99
CA ALA A 19 13.77 -3.84 -8.54
C ALA A 19 14.50 -2.53 -8.19
N PRO A 20 14.49 -1.54 -9.11
CA PRO A 20 15.07 -0.23 -8.80
C PRO A 20 14.36 0.38 -7.58
N PRO A 21 15.08 1.17 -6.76
CA PRO A 21 14.45 1.87 -5.65
C PRO A 21 13.34 2.81 -6.18
N PRO A 22 12.28 3.05 -5.39
CA PRO A 22 11.20 3.95 -5.78
C PRO A 22 11.72 5.37 -6.02
N ASP A 23 11.04 6.13 -6.89
CA ASP A 23 11.33 7.55 -7.10
C ASP A 23 11.25 8.30 -5.75
N PRO A 24 12.35 8.93 -5.29
CA PRO A 24 12.38 9.61 -3.99
C PRO A 24 11.36 10.75 -3.90
N PHE A 25 11.03 11.42 -5.02
CA PHE A 25 10.01 12.47 -5.02
C PHE A 25 8.59 11.90 -4.93
N ALA A 26 8.35 10.71 -5.46
CA ALA A 26 7.09 10.01 -5.27
C ALA A 26 6.90 9.60 -3.81
N VAL A 27 7.94 9.05 -3.18
CA VAL A 27 7.93 8.72 -1.75
C VAL A 27 7.68 9.96 -0.89
N LEU A 28 8.36 11.08 -1.17
CA LEU A 28 8.15 12.34 -0.44
C LEU A 28 6.70 12.86 -0.59
N ARG A 29 6.13 12.81 -1.80
CA ARG A 29 4.72 13.22 -2.01
C ARG A 29 3.75 12.36 -1.21
N LEU A 30 3.99 11.04 -1.16
CA LEU A 30 3.21 10.12 -0.35
C LEU A 30 3.32 10.46 1.15
N GLN A 31 4.54 10.69 1.66
CA GLN A 31 4.78 11.09 3.06
C GLN A 31 4.06 12.39 3.43
N LEU A 32 4.09 13.42 2.56
CA LEU A 32 3.38 14.68 2.80
C LEU A 32 1.86 14.46 2.88
N ARG A 33 1.31 13.61 2.02
CA ARG A 33 -0.13 13.28 2.03
C ARG A 33 -0.54 12.47 3.25
N LEU A 34 0.28 11.50 3.67
CA LEU A 34 0.08 10.77 4.94
C LEU A 34 0.14 11.72 6.14
N GLY A 35 1.09 12.65 6.17
CA GLY A 35 1.18 13.67 7.23
C GLY A 35 -0.06 14.57 7.30
N ALA A 36 -0.57 15.01 6.15
CA ALA A 36 -1.81 15.78 6.07
C ALA A 36 -3.03 14.96 6.54
N LEU A 37 -3.12 13.68 6.17
CA LEU A 37 -4.20 12.80 6.61
C LEU A 37 -4.15 12.56 8.13
N ALA A 38 -2.95 12.35 8.69
CA ALA A 38 -2.77 12.20 10.14
C ALA A 38 -3.20 13.46 10.91
N ALA A 39 -2.96 14.65 10.36
CA ALA A 39 -3.46 15.90 10.93
C ALA A 39 -4.99 15.98 10.90
N GLN A 40 -5.63 15.53 9.82
CA GLN A 40 -7.10 15.44 9.73
C GLN A 40 -7.68 14.45 10.73
N LEU A 41 -7.06 13.28 10.90
CA LEU A 41 -7.48 12.29 11.90
C LEU A 41 -7.41 12.86 13.32
N ARG A 42 -6.30 13.52 13.68
CA ARG A 42 -6.17 14.17 14.99
C ARG A 42 -7.21 15.27 15.21
N ALA A 43 -7.50 16.07 14.19
CA ALA A 43 -8.53 17.10 14.27
C ALA A 43 -9.93 16.47 14.47
N LEU A 44 -10.20 15.35 13.79
CA LEU A 44 -11.45 14.60 13.95
C LEU A 44 -11.57 14.00 15.36
N ASP A 45 -10.48 13.47 15.93
CA ASP A 45 -10.47 12.93 17.28
C ASP A 45 -10.68 14.00 18.35
N ALA A 46 -10.18 15.22 18.12
CA ALA A 46 -10.37 16.35 19.01
C ALA A 46 -11.73 17.06 18.86
N ASP A 47 -12.53 16.77 17.81
CA ASP A 47 -13.81 17.44 17.57
C ASP A 47 -14.85 17.02 18.64
N PRO A 48 -15.33 17.97 19.49
CA PRO A 48 -16.33 17.66 20.51
C PRO A 48 -17.74 17.44 19.93
N HIS A 49 -17.95 17.71 18.64
CA HIS A 49 -19.23 17.56 17.98
C HIS A 49 -19.37 16.17 17.32
N PRO A 50 -20.34 15.34 17.73
CA PRO A 50 -20.48 13.98 17.21
C PRO A 50 -21.09 13.93 15.80
N TRP A 51 -21.60 15.04 15.29
CA TRP A 51 -22.31 15.11 14.02
C TRP A 51 -21.44 14.59 12.88
N ALA A 52 -21.97 13.63 12.12
CA ALA A 52 -21.28 12.99 10.99
C ALA A 52 -19.90 12.37 11.31
N ARG A 53 -19.55 12.16 12.60
CA ARG A 53 -18.27 11.58 13.01
C ARG A 53 -18.00 10.25 12.29
N GLY A 54 -18.96 9.33 12.28
CA GLY A 54 -18.83 8.05 11.59
C GLY A 54 -18.56 8.18 10.09
N ARG A 55 -19.28 9.06 9.37
CA ARG A 55 -19.04 9.29 7.94
C ARG A 55 -17.65 9.87 7.68
N ARG A 56 -17.20 10.81 8.52
CA ARG A 56 -15.86 11.40 8.39
C ARG A 56 -14.76 10.40 8.73
N GLN A 57 -14.98 9.51 9.69
CA GLN A 57 -14.06 8.40 9.99
C GLN A 57 -13.93 7.46 8.80
N LEU A 58 -15.05 7.05 8.19
CA LEU A 58 -15.03 6.22 6.97
C LEU A 58 -14.27 6.92 5.82
N ALA A 59 -14.46 8.24 5.65
CA ALA A 59 -13.74 8.99 4.62
C ALA A 59 -12.23 9.07 4.86
N VAL A 60 -11.80 9.30 6.11
CA VAL A 60 -10.38 9.30 6.48
C VAL A 60 -9.76 7.92 6.27
N GLN A 61 -10.47 6.86 6.64
CA GLN A 61 -10.02 5.49 6.45
C GLN A 61 -9.93 5.11 4.96
N ALA A 62 -10.90 5.48 4.14
CA ALA A 62 -10.82 5.27 2.69
C ALA A 62 -9.64 6.04 2.06
N ALA A 63 -9.38 7.27 2.52
CA ALA A 63 -8.22 8.04 2.08
C ALA A 63 -6.90 7.38 2.50
N TYR A 64 -6.85 6.79 3.70
CA TYR A 64 -5.70 5.99 4.14
C TYR A 64 -5.49 4.77 3.24
N ASP A 65 -6.54 4.00 2.99
CA ASP A 65 -6.49 2.79 2.15
C ASP A 65 -6.04 3.09 0.71
N ALA A 66 -6.38 4.27 0.18
CA ALA A 66 -5.90 4.74 -1.12
C ALA A 66 -4.40 5.11 -1.11
N LEU A 67 -3.91 5.74 -0.03
CA LEU A 67 -2.49 6.03 0.16
C LEU A 67 -1.67 4.76 0.41
N LEU A 68 -2.23 3.80 1.14
CA LEU A 68 -1.63 2.48 1.36
C LEU A 68 -1.44 1.73 0.03
N ALA A 69 -2.45 1.75 -0.84
CA ALA A 69 -2.34 1.20 -2.19
C ALA A 69 -1.25 1.90 -3.03
N GLU A 70 -1.07 3.21 -2.88
CA GLU A 70 0.03 3.93 -3.54
C GLU A 70 1.40 3.52 -3.00
N ALA A 71 1.53 3.35 -1.69
CA ALA A 71 2.74 2.84 -1.06
C ALA A 71 3.08 1.44 -1.56
N CYS A 72 2.09 0.54 -1.63
CA CYS A 72 2.25 -0.81 -2.17
C CYS A 72 2.77 -0.79 -3.61
N ARG A 73 2.21 0.07 -4.48
CA ARG A 73 2.70 0.23 -5.86
C ARG A 73 4.15 0.74 -5.92
N LEU A 74 4.52 1.69 -5.06
CA LEU A 74 5.90 2.19 -4.97
C LEU A 74 6.86 1.12 -4.44
N ALA A 75 6.38 0.22 -3.60
CA ALA A 75 7.15 -0.87 -3.00
C ALA A 75 7.15 -2.16 -3.84
N ASP A 76 6.56 -2.14 -5.04
CA ASP A 76 6.38 -3.33 -5.89
C ASP A 76 5.68 -4.49 -5.14
N VAL A 77 4.67 -4.13 -4.34
CA VAL A 77 3.76 -5.06 -3.66
C VAL A 77 2.54 -5.26 -4.54
N GLU A 78 2.24 -6.52 -4.89
CA GLU A 78 1.00 -6.85 -5.58
C GLU A 78 -0.20 -6.53 -4.68
N ILE A 79 -1.09 -5.70 -5.20
CA ILE A 79 -2.38 -5.40 -4.59
C ILE A 79 -3.39 -6.32 -5.25
N ALA A 80 -4.23 -6.98 -4.47
CA ALA A 80 -5.28 -7.80 -5.00
C ALA A 80 -6.36 -6.90 -5.64
N GLU A 81 -6.18 -6.55 -6.92
CA GLU A 81 -7.20 -5.82 -7.68
C GLU A 81 -8.51 -6.64 -7.81
N SER A 82 -8.42 -7.96 -7.63
CA SER A 82 -9.46 -8.93 -7.99
C SER A 82 -9.95 -9.83 -6.86
N ALA A 83 -9.47 -9.67 -5.62
CA ALA A 83 -10.04 -10.40 -4.49
C ALA A 83 -11.34 -9.71 -4.08
N GLU A 84 -12.47 -10.24 -4.57
CA GLU A 84 -13.86 -9.92 -4.20
C GLU A 84 -14.06 -8.61 -3.41
N GLY A 85 -13.90 -7.47 -4.10
CA GLY A 85 -14.32 -6.15 -3.60
C GLY A 85 -13.21 -5.13 -3.30
N GLY A 86 -11.94 -5.53 -3.14
CA GLY A 86 -10.85 -4.62 -2.71
C GLY A 86 -10.59 -3.42 -3.63
N SER A 87 -10.47 -3.63 -4.95
CA SER A 87 -10.31 -2.52 -5.91
C SER A 87 -11.58 -1.68 -6.06
N SER A 88 -12.74 -2.33 -6.09
CA SER A 88 -14.03 -1.66 -6.29
C SER A 88 -14.41 -0.75 -5.11
N LEU A 89 -14.11 -1.16 -3.87
CA LEU A 89 -14.35 -0.31 -2.69
C LEU A 89 -13.47 0.95 -2.71
N ARG A 90 -12.19 0.81 -3.06
CA ARG A 90 -11.28 1.97 -3.20
C ARG A 90 -11.75 2.94 -4.28
N GLU A 91 -12.17 2.43 -5.43
CA GLU A 91 -12.75 3.25 -6.52
C GLU A 91 -14.04 3.97 -6.08
N ALA A 92 -14.86 3.31 -5.25
CA ALA A 92 -16.05 3.91 -4.65
C ALA A 92 -15.75 4.90 -3.52
N GLY A 93 -14.49 5.08 -3.12
CA GLY A 93 -14.10 5.92 -2.00
C GLY A 93 -14.56 5.38 -0.65
N LEU A 94 -14.70 4.06 -0.54
CA LEU A 94 -15.07 3.36 0.68
C LEU A 94 -13.85 2.63 1.26
N PRO A 95 -13.77 2.45 2.60
CA PRO A 95 -12.73 1.64 3.21
C PRO A 95 -12.75 0.21 2.69
N VAL A 96 -11.56 -0.37 2.55
CA VAL A 96 -11.44 -1.82 2.34
C VAL A 96 -11.57 -2.57 3.66
N ASP A 97 -11.73 -3.90 3.55
CA ASP A 97 -11.76 -4.78 4.70
C ASP A 97 -10.48 -4.66 5.55
N GLU A 98 -10.61 -4.82 6.87
CA GLU A 98 -9.51 -4.68 7.80
C GLU A 98 -8.39 -5.70 7.56
N ALA A 99 -8.73 -6.95 7.20
CA ALA A 99 -7.73 -7.96 6.91
C ALA A 99 -6.94 -7.65 5.63
N GLU A 100 -7.58 -6.99 4.65
CA GLU A 100 -6.91 -6.53 3.44
C GLU A 100 -5.92 -5.40 3.73
N ARG A 101 -6.36 -4.38 4.48
CA ARG A 101 -5.49 -3.30 4.94
C ARG A 101 -4.29 -3.86 5.71
N PHE A 102 -4.54 -4.72 6.69
CA PHE A 102 -3.49 -5.28 7.54
C PHE A 102 -2.46 -6.09 6.73
N ARG A 103 -2.90 -6.88 5.75
CA ARG A 103 -2.00 -7.62 4.85
C ARG A 103 -1.08 -6.69 4.06
N GLU A 104 -1.60 -5.56 3.57
CA GLU A 104 -0.82 -4.57 2.83
C GLU A 104 0.19 -3.85 3.73
N GLU A 105 -0.22 -3.45 4.93
CA GLU A 105 0.66 -2.83 5.93
C GLU A 105 1.83 -3.76 6.30
N LEU A 106 1.53 -5.05 6.49
CA LEU A 106 2.54 -6.05 6.77
C LEU A 106 3.52 -6.23 5.60
N ALA A 107 3.01 -6.31 4.36
CA ALA A 107 3.84 -6.45 3.17
C ALA A 107 4.79 -5.26 2.94
N LEU A 108 4.36 -4.05 3.31
CA LEU A 108 5.19 -2.85 3.31
C LEU A 108 6.28 -2.91 4.40
N THR A 109 5.90 -3.32 5.61
CA THR A 109 6.83 -3.47 6.74
C THR A 109 7.95 -4.46 6.41
N GLU A 110 7.61 -5.59 5.79
CA GLU A 110 8.58 -6.60 5.32
C GLU A 110 9.58 -6.05 4.29
N ARG A 111 9.21 -4.98 3.59
CA ARG A 111 10.06 -4.27 2.62
C ARG A 111 10.79 -3.06 3.23
N GLY A 112 10.72 -2.90 4.55
CA GLY A 112 11.40 -1.83 5.28
C GLY A 112 10.70 -0.48 5.22
N TRP A 113 9.46 -0.43 4.74
CA TRP A 113 8.64 0.79 4.82
C TRP A 113 8.09 0.94 6.23
N SER A 114 8.06 2.17 6.72
CA SER A 114 7.47 2.53 8.00
C SER A 114 6.89 3.94 7.90
N TRP A 115 5.93 4.24 8.76
CA TRP A 115 5.29 5.54 8.91
C TRP A 115 5.18 5.92 10.37
#